data_AF-A0A1G9ZCU3-F1
#
_entry.id   AF-A0A1G9ZCU3-F1
#
_cell.length_a   1.000
_cell.length_b   1.000
_cell.length_c   1.000
_cell.angle_alpha   90.00
_cell.angle_beta   90.00
_cell.angle_gamma   90.00
#
_symmetry.space_group_name_H-M   'P 1'
#
loop_
_entity.id
_entity.type
_entity.pdbx_description
1 polymer ?
#
loop_
_entity_poly.entity_id
_entity_poly.type
_entity_poly.pdbx_seq_one_letter_code
_entity_poly.pdbx_strand_id
1 'polypeptide(L)'
;MLVGHAVRMGKLIRLGDRWALPYRGMEITQIRVDNALTLVLSGGALIAIEAEAELSTPDGPVRLRPDRQKVAEALALVGTKLTWEIIFKNGELHLGFDNGYHLTVEPDPGHEAWSATGPGELRVVCSPGGEITTWGRS
;
A
#
# COMPACT_ATOMS: atom_id res chain seq x y z
N MET A 1 22.06 -27.69 -10.11
CA MET A 1 21.55 -26.64 -11.02
C MET A 1 20.87 -25.61 -10.14
N LEU A 2 21.59 -24.54 -9.76
CA LEU A 2 21.07 -23.48 -8.90
C LEU A 2 20.31 -22.48 -9.79
N VAL A 3 18.99 -22.39 -9.59
CA VAL A 3 18.18 -21.34 -10.19
C VAL A 3 18.51 -20.06 -9.43
N GLY A 4 19.16 -19.12 -10.09
CA GLY A 4 19.48 -17.82 -9.50
C GLY A 4 18.20 -17.07 -9.16
N HIS A 5 17.80 -17.08 -7.89
CA HIS A 5 16.88 -16.09 -7.36
C HIS A 5 17.58 -14.74 -7.41
N ALA A 6 17.26 -13.93 -8.43
CA ALA A 6 17.56 -12.52 -8.38
C ALA A 6 16.68 -11.91 -7.28
N VAL A 7 17.22 -11.79 -6.06
CA VAL A 7 16.64 -10.96 -5.01
C VAL A 7 16.77 -9.52 -5.48
N ARG A 8 15.75 -9.01 -6.16
CA ARG A 8 15.60 -7.58 -6.41
C ARG A 8 15.32 -6.92 -5.06
N MET A 9 16.36 -6.38 -4.45
CA MET A 9 16.22 -5.40 -3.36
C MET A 9 15.25 -4.32 -3.83
N GLY A 10 14.09 -4.22 -3.18
CA GLY A 10 12.97 -3.39 -3.63
C GLY A 10 13.36 -1.91 -3.61
N LYS A 11 13.44 -1.29 -4.79
CA LYS A 11 13.44 0.16 -4.94
C LYS A 11 12.11 0.56 -5.60
N LEU A 12 11.65 1.78 -5.33
CA LEU A 12 10.50 2.36 -6.03
C LEU A 12 10.74 2.31 -7.54
N ILE A 13 9.79 1.78 -8.31
CA ILE A 13 9.92 1.67 -9.76
C ILE A 13 9.35 2.92 -10.39
N ARG A 14 10.17 3.74 -11.07
CA ARG A 14 9.69 4.92 -11.80
C ARG A 14 8.92 4.49 -13.05
N LEU A 15 7.69 4.99 -13.20
CA LEU A 15 6.79 4.77 -14.33
C LEU A 15 6.40 6.12 -14.95
N GLY A 16 7.38 6.84 -15.47
CA GLY A 16 7.18 8.19 -16.02
C GLY A 16 6.90 9.21 -14.92
N ASP A 17 5.65 9.65 -14.79
CA ASP A 17 5.19 10.67 -13.85
C ASP A 17 4.64 10.10 -12.53
N ARG A 18 4.77 8.80 -12.32
CA ARG A 18 4.33 8.07 -11.12
C ARG A 18 5.34 7.00 -10.75
N TRP A 19 5.08 6.31 -9.65
CA TRP A 19 5.87 5.18 -9.21
C TRP A 19 5.03 3.96 -8.96
N ALA A 20 5.63 2.78 -9.06
CA ALA A 20 5.06 1.54 -8.59
C ALA A 20 5.87 0.99 -7.41
N LEU A 21 5.13 0.39 -6.47
CA LEU A 21 5.71 -0.43 -5.43
C LEU A 21 5.99 -1.83 -6.01
N PRO A 22 7.07 -2.51 -5.59
CA PRO A 22 7.39 -3.84 -6.07
C PRO A 22 6.57 -4.93 -5.34
N TYR A 23 5.26 -4.76 -5.23
CA TYR A 23 4.36 -5.66 -4.47
C TYR A 23 3.50 -6.58 -5.32
N ARG A 24 3.53 -6.42 -6.65
CA ARG A 24 2.69 -7.18 -7.55
C ARG A 24 2.83 -8.69 -7.33
N GLY A 25 1.70 -9.35 -7.13
CA GLY A 25 1.58 -10.78 -6.87
C GLY A 25 1.74 -11.18 -5.40
N MET A 26 2.08 -10.25 -4.50
CA MET A 26 2.11 -10.51 -3.06
C MET A 26 0.69 -10.64 -2.51
N GLU A 27 0.52 -11.60 -1.61
CA GLU A 27 -0.75 -11.89 -0.93
C GLU A 27 -0.87 -11.06 0.34
N ILE A 28 -2.07 -10.57 0.66
CA ILE A 28 -2.39 -9.96 1.95
C ILE A 28 -2.59 -11.08 2.97
N THR A 29 -1.59 -11.32 3.81
CA THR A 29 -1.60 -12.43 4.79
C THR A 29 -2.23 -12.05 6.12
N GLN A 30 -2.25 -10.76 6.45
CA GLN A 30 -2.83 -10.27 7.69
C GLN A 30 -3.30 -8.81 7.55
N ILE A 31 -4.37 -8.47 8.27
CA ILE A 31 -4.78 -7.10 8.55
C ILE A 31 -4.49 -6.79 10.01
N ARG A 32 -3.88 -5.64 10.30
CA ARG A 32 -3.70 -5.13 11.66
C ARG A 32 -4.45 -3.82 11.81
N VAL A 33 -5.14 -3.67 12.94
CA VAL A 33 -5.91 -2.47 13.27
C VAL A 33 -5.40 -1.95 14.59
N ASP A 34 -4.80 -0.76 14.55
CA ASP A 34 -4.44 0.04 15.72
C ASP A 34 -4.93 1.49 15.51
N ASN A 35 -4.03 2.47 15.46
CA ASN A 35 -4.37 3.82 14.97
C ASN A 35 -4.31 3.91 13.44
N ALA A 36 -3.75 2.88 12.79
CA ALA A 36 -3.69 2.70 11.35
C ALA A 36 -4.41 1.40 10.94
N LEU A 37 -4.72 1.30 9.65
CA LEU A 37 -5.04 0.04 8.99
C LEU A 37 -3.77 -0.45 8.30
N THR A 38 -3.16 -1.53 8.78
CA THR A 38 -1.96 -2.09 8.14
C THR A 38 -2.28 -3.38 7.40
N LEU A 39 -1.95 -3.39 6.11
CA LEU A 39 -1.92 -4.58 5.27
C LEU A 39 -0.54 -5.24 5.41
N VAL A 40 -0.50 -6.50 5.84
CA VAL A 40 0.72 -7.31 5.88
C VAL A 40 0.75 -8.19 4.65
N LEU A 41 1.81 -8.07 3.87
CA LEU A 41 1.99 -8.80 2.62
C LEU A 41 2.88 -10.02 2.81
N SER A 42 2.72 -11.03 1.95
CA SER A 42 3.64 -12.16 1.85
C SER A 42 5.09 -11.67 1.68
N GLY A 43 6.04 -12.26 2.40
CA GLY A 43 7.43 -11.79 2.42
C GLY A 43 7.69 -10.67 3.43
N GLY A 44 6.71 -10.29 4.25
CA GLY A 44 6.87 -9.39 5.39
C GLY A 44 6.85 -7.89 5.04
N ALA A 45 6.50 -7.54 3.79
CA ALA A 45 6.23 -6.16 3.42
C ALA A 45 4.96 -5.64 4.11
N LEU A 46 4.90 -4.34 4.37
CA LEU A 46 3.77 -3.70 5.06
C LEU A 46 3.30 -2.48 4.28
N ILE A 47 2.00 -2.24 4.28
CA ILE A 47 1.38 -0.98 3.86
C ILE A 47 0.51 -0.51 5.01
N ALA A 48 0.89 0.58 5.66
CA ALA A 48 0.09 1.22 6.71
C ALA A 48 -0.70 2.37 6.10
N ILE A 49 -1.99 2.43 6.42
CA ILE A 49 -2.93 3.46 5.99
C ILE A 49 -3.34 4.22 7.25
N GLU A 50 -2.97 5.48 7.31
CA GLU A 50 -3.09 6.33 8.51
C GLU A 50 -4.16 7.41 8.33
N ALA A 51 -4.48 7.75 7.08
CA ALA A 51 -5.59 8.61 6.72
C ALA A 51 -6.85 7.82 6.31
N GLU A 52 -7.91 8.57 6.01
CA GLU A 52 -9.11 8.02 5.39
C GLU A 52 -8.77 7.41 4.01
N ALA A 53 -9.39 6.28 3.71
CA ALA A 53 -9.22 5.59 2.43
C ALA A 53 -10.56 5.19 1.83
N GLU A 54 -10.62 5.04 0.52
CA GLU A 54 -11.77 4.54 -0.20
C GLU A 54 -11.48 3.13 -0.72
N LEU A 55 -12.31 2.16 -0.30
CA LEU A 55 -12.32 0.82 -0.84
C LEU A 55 -13.48 0.69 -1.84
N SER A 56 -13.15 0.72 -3.12
CA SER A 56 -14.10 0.41 -4.19
C SER A 56 -14.38 -1.10 -4.22
N THR A 57 -15.64 -1.46 -4.01
CA THR A 57 -16.16 -2.84 -4.07
C THR A 57 -17.19 -2.98 -5.19
N PRO A 58 -17.60 -4.21 -5.57
CA PRO A 58 -18.69 -4.43 -6.52
C PRO A 58 -20.02 -3.77 -6.13
N ASP A 59 -20.27 -3.61 -4.83
CA ASP A 59 -21.51 -3.01 -4.30
C ASP A 59 -21.41 -1.49 -4.15
N GLY A 60 -20.24 -0.91 -4.45
CA GLY A 60 -19.95 0.52 -4.37
C GLY A 60 -18.75 0.85 -3.48
N PRO A 61 -18.34 2.13 -3.45
CA PRO A 61 -17.24 2.58 -2.62
C PRO A 61 -17.63 2.59 -1.13
N VAL A 62 -16.71 2.11 -0.30
CA VAL A 62 -16.81 2.16 1.16
C VAL A 62 -15.65 2.95 1.72
N ARG A 63 -15.94 3.82 2.67
CA ARG A 63 -14.95 4.67 3.32
C ARG A 63 -14.36 3.97 4.55
N LEU A 64 -13.07 3.70 4.51
CA LEU A 64 -12.30 3.17 5.62
C LEU A 64 -11.76 4.33 6.45
N ARG A 65 -12.00 4.31 7.77
CA ARG A 65 -11.52 5.32 8.71
C ARG A 65 -10.71 4.68 9.84
N PRO A 66 -9.38 4.53 9.68
CA PRO A 66 -8.50 3.98 10.72
C PRO A 66 -8.64 4.72 12.06
N ASP A 67 -8.69 6.06 12.04
CA ASP A 67 -8.86 6.93 13.21
C ASP A 67 -10.14 6.66 14.02
N ARG A 68 -11.16 6.07 13.38
CA ARG A 68 -12.45 5.70 13.99
C ARG A 68 -12.66 4.20 14.08
N GLN A 69 -11.64 3.40 13.78
CA GLN A 69 -11.71 1.93 13.71
C GLN A 69 -12.83 1.42 12.79
N LYS A 70 -13.21 2.20 11.77
CA LYS A 70 -14.22 1.81 10.76
C LYS A 70 -13.51 1.22 9.55
N VAL A 71 -13.03 -0.01 9.69
CA VAL A 71 -12.17 -0.66 8.69
C VAL A 71 -12.55 -2.12 8.43
N ALA A 72 -13.75 -2.54 8.85
CA ALA A 72 -14.15 -3.94 8.83
C ALA A 72 -14.18 -4.52 7.40
N GLU A 73 -14.52 -3.70 6.41
CA GLU A 73 -14.58 -4.09 5.00
C GLU A 73 -13.20 -4.44 4.44
N ALA A 74 -12.11 -3.92 5.03
CA ALA A 74 -10.76 -4.31 4.67
C ALA A 74 -10.42 -5.77 5.01
N LEU A 75 -11.20 -6.43 5.88
CA LEU A 75 -11.03 -7.86 6.18
C LEU A 75 -11.24 -8.73 4.94
N ALA A 76 -12.04 -8.28 3.96
CA ALA A 76 -12.23 -8.97 2.69
C ALA A 76 -10.96 -9.03 1.82
N LEU A 77 -9.92 -8.25 2.17
CA LEU A 77 -8.64 -8.27 1.46
C LEU A 77 -7.73 -9.42 1.89
N VAL A 78 -7.98 -10.08 3.02
CA VAL A 78 -7.15 -11.21 3.48
C VAL A 78 -7.21 -12.35 2.47
N GLY A 79 -6.05 -12.87 2.08
CA GLY A 79 -5.89 -13.93 1.08
C GLY A 79 -5.93 -13.45 -0.38
N THR A 80 -6.26 -12.17 -0.62
CA THR A 80 -6.19 -11.57 -1.96
C THR A 80 -4.76 -11.23 -2.34
N LYS A 81 -4.49 -11.10 -3.63
CA LYS A 81 -3.19 -10.67 -4.16
C LYS A 81 -3.27 -9.29 -4.77
N LEU A 82 -2.20 -8.51 -4.58
CA LEU A 82 -2.04 -7.27 -5.32
C LEU A 82 -1.78 -7.57 -6.80
N THR A 83 -2.54 -6.94 -7.67
CA THR A 83 -2.41 -7.05 -9.13
C THR A 83 -1.66 -5.86 -9.72
N TRP A 84 -1.72 -4.70 -9.06
CA TRP A 84 -1.01 -3.47 -9.39
C TRP A 84 -1.01 -2.47 -8.21
N GLU A 85 -0.02 -1.59 -8.19
CA GLU A 85 0.19 -0.56 -7.17
C GLU A 85 0.76 0.69 -7.83
N ILE A 86 0.18 1.85 -7.55
CA ILE A 86 0.61 3.12 -8.12
C ILE A 86 0.66 4.18 -7.03
N ILE A 87 1.75 4.95 -7.02
CA ILE A 87 1.91 6.17 -6.25
C ILE A 87 1.97 7.33 -7.23
N PHE A 88 1.07 8.29 -7.08
CA PHE A 88 1.06 9.52 -7.87
C PHE A 88 1.91 10.62 -7.21
N LYS A 89 2.30 11.62 -8.00
CA LYS A 89 3.12 12.77 -7.55
C LYS A 89 2.47 13.62 -6.46
N ASN A 90 1.15 13.61 -6.38
CA ASN A 90 0.38 14.30 -5.35
C ASN A 90 0.31 13.50 -4.03
N GLY A 91 0.94 12.33 -3.93
CA GLY A 91 0.89 11.51 -2.71
C GLY A 91 -0.20 10.45 -2.72
N GLU A 92 -1.07 10.42 -3.74
CA GLU A 92 -2.16 9.46 -3.82
C GLU A 92 -1.64 8.04 -4.06
N LEU A 93 -2.08 7.08 -3.23
CA LEU A 93 -1.75 5.66 -3.36
C LEU A 93 -2.97 4.91 -3.88
N HIS A 94 -2.76 4.13 -4.93
CA HIS A 94 -3.77 3.22 -5.47
C HIS A 94 -3.25 1.78 -5.43
N LEU A 95 -4.10 0.87 -4.99
CA LEU A 95 -3.84 -0.56 -4.93
C LEU A 95 -4.99 -1.33 -5.58
N GLY A 96 -4.68 -2.29 -6.45
CA GLY A 96 -5.66 -3.19 -7.02
C GLY A 96 -5.48 -4.63 -6.57
N PHE A 97 -6.59 -5.31 -6.28
CA PHE A 97 -6.60 -6.67 -5.76
C PHE A 97 -7.23 -7.65 -6.77
N ASP A 98 -6.87 -8.93 -6.70
CA ASP A 98 -7.34 -9.97 -7.63
C ASP A 98 -8.81 -10.39 -7.43
N ASN A 99 -9.42 -10.00 -6.32
CA ASN A 99 -10.87 -10.07 -6.10
C ASN A 99 -11.65 -8.91 -6.75
N GLY A 100 -10.96 -8.01 -7.48
CA GLY A 100 -11.54 -6.86 -8.16
C GLY A 100 -11.73 -5.61 -7.30
N TYR A 101 -11.29 -5.64 -6.03
CA TYR A 101 -11.38 -4.48 -5.15
C TYR A 101 -10.26 -3.50 -5.50
N HIS A 102 -10.51 -2.21 -5.31
CA HIS A 102 -9.47 -1.17 -5.40
C HIS A 102 -9.46 -0.33 -4.13
N LEU A 103 -8.27 -0.06 -3.60
CA LEU A 103 -8.09 0.82 -2.46
C LEU A 103 -7.34 2.08 -2.91
N THR A 104 -7.93 3.23 -2.61
CA THR A 104 -7.34 4.55 -2.84
C THR A 104 -7.14 5.27 -1.52
N VAL A 105 -5.96 5.89 -1.36
CA VAL A 105 -5.63 6.73 -0.22
C VAL A 105 -5.16 8.08 -0.75
N GLU A 106 -5.90 9.13 -0.43
CA GLU A 106 -5.52 10.51 -0.74
C GLU A 106 -4.52 11.04 0.29
N PRO A 107 -3.67 12.02 -0.07
CA PRO A 107 -2.82 12.70 0.90
C PRO A 107 -3.66 13.44 1.95
N ASP A 108 -3.22 13.42 3.22
CA ASP A 108 -3.79 14.24 4.29
C ASP A 108 -2.96 15.52 4.45
N PRO A 109 -3.58 16.70 4.64
CA PRO A 109 -2.84 17.95 4.79
C PRO A 109 -2.08 18.09 6.11
N GLY A 110 -2.49 17.36 7.16
CA GLY A 110 -1.94 17.49 8.51
C GLY A 110 -1.13 16.30 8.99
N HIS A 111 -1.27 15.13 8.37
CA HIS A 111 -0.67 13.87 8.81
C HIS A 111 -0.09 13.06 7.65
N GLU A 112 0.72 12.06 8.00
CA GLU A 112 1.13 11.05 7.04
C GLU A 112 -0.10 10.24 6.61
N ALA A 113 -0.30 10.07 5.30
CA ALA A 113 -1.50 9.39 4.79
C ALA A 113 -1.33 7.88 4.72
N TRP A 114 -0.13 7.44 4.32
CA TRP A 114 0.25 6.05 4.24
C TRP A 114 1.77 5.90 4.24
N SER A 115 2.21 4.71 4.62
CA SER A 115 3.61 4.29 4.51
C SER A 115 3.71 2.86 3.98
N ALA A 116 4.81 2.57 3.29
CA ALA A 116 5.06 1.27 2.67
C ALA A 116 6.49 0.80 2.97
N THR A 117 6.63 -0.47 3.32
CA THR A 117 7.91 -1.07 3.69
C THR A 117 8.14 -2.42 3.02
N GLY A 118 9.41 -2.69 2.70
CA GLY A 118 9.81 -3.94 2.05
C GLY A 118 9.39 -4.01 0.59
N PRO A 119 9.59 -5.16 -0.10
CA PRO A 119 10.55 -6.18 0.30
C PRO A 119 11.97 -5.57 0.35
N GLY A 120 12.82 -6.10 1.23
CA GLY A 120 14.17 -5.55 1.47
C GLY A 120 14.15 -4.23 2.24
N GLU A 121 15.03 -3.30 1.86
CA GLU A 121 15.23 -2.01 2.55
C GLU A 121 14.26 -0.90 2.13
N LEU A 122 13.29 -1.16 1.25
CA LEU A 122 12.33 -0.15 0.81
C LEU A 122 11.59 0.44 2.01
N ARG A 123 11.58 1.77 2.08
CA ARG A 123 10.72 2.56 2.96
C ARG A 123 10.22 3.76 2.19
N VAL A 124 8.90 3.95 2.17
CA VAL A 124 8.22 5.02 1.44
C VAL A 124 7.15 5.59 2.35
N VAL A 125 7.03 6.90 2.37
CA VAL A 125 6.04 7.61 3.19
C VAL A 125 5.42 8.71 2.34
N CYS A 126 4.09 8.85 2.44
CA CYS A 126 3.40 10.06 2.02
C CYS A 126 3.31 11.01 3.21
N SER A 127 4.19 12.00 3.23
CA SER A 127 4.23 13.05 4.25
C SER A 127 2.99 13.96 4.16
N PRO A 128 2.71 14.77 5.19
CA PRO A 128 1.61 15.74 5.15
C PRO A 128 1.66 16.60 3.89
N GLY A 129 0.51 16.76 3.22
CA GLY A 129 0.40 17.51 1.97
C GLY A 129 0.83 16.74 0.71
N GLY A 130 1.20 15.46 0.82
CA GLY A 130 1.39 14.57 -0.32
C GLY A 130 2.82 14.40 -0.83
N GLU A 131 3.81 14.94 -0.13
CA GLU A 131 5.21 14.74 -0.49
C GLU A 131 5.63 13.27 -0.30
N ILE A 132 6.27 12.68 -1.31
CA ILE A 132 6.77 11.31 -1.25
C ILE A 132 8.22 11.29 -0.78
N THR A 133 8.44 10.74 0.40
CA THR A 133 9.78 10.52 0.97
C THR A 133 10.16 9.04 0.85
N THR A 134 11.38 8.76 0.37
CA THR A 134 11.90 7.39 0.29
C THR A 134 13.20 7.23 1.07
N TRP A 135 13.36 6.12 1.78
CA TRP A 135 14.60 5.74 2.46
C TRP A 135 15.12 4.40 1.94
N GLY A 136 16.44 4.32 1.82
CA GLY A 136 17.18 3.17 1.30
C GLY A 136 18.55 3.63 0.82
N ARG A 137 19.60 2.83 0.99
CA ARG A 137 20.94 3.24 0.51
C ARG A 137 20.91 3.48 -1.00
N SER A 138 21.39 4.66 -1.40
CA SER A 138 21.60 5.08 -2.79
C SER A 138 22.42 4.02 -3.53
#